data_AF-A0A433RV41-F1
#
_entry.id   AF-A0A433RV41-F1
#
_cell.length_a   1.000
_cell.length_b   1.000
_cell.length_c   1.000
_cell.angle_alpha   90.00
_cell.angle_beta   90.00
_cell.angle_gamma   90.00
#
_symmetry.space_group_name_H-M   'P 1'
#
loop_
_entity.id
_entity.type
_entity.pdbx_description
1 polymer ?
#
loop_
_entity_poly.entity_id
_entity_poly.type
_entity_poly.pdbx_seq_one_letter_code
_entity_poly.pdbx_strand_id
1 'polypeptide(L)'
;MGMPLSKEIPLSILPTILGEAFPTGWIHLSQQCEKMTSLYADTFYNWAITDKHLSITSKGKTVCQLTVALSRNKQVVATVVMTLMKG
;
A
#
# COMPACT_ATOMS: atom_id res chain seq x y z
N MET A 1 7.12 -20.67 28.75
CA MET A 1 6.02 -19.81 28.28
C MET A 1 6.31 -19.44 26.83
N GLY A 2 5.55 -19.99 25.88
CA GLY A 2 5.76 -19.75 24.45
C GLY A 2 5.07 -18.47 24.01
N MET A 3 5.82 -17.52 23.45
CA MET A 3 5.19 -16.43 22.71
C MET A 3 4.59 -17.02 21.43
N PRO A 4 3.33 -16.72 21.08
CA PRO A 4 2.90 -16.91 19.70
C PRO A 4 3.72 -15.91 18.88
N LEU A 5 4.77 -16.41 18.22
CA LEU A 5 5.54 -15.65 17.25
C LEU A 5 4.60 -15.40 16.08
N SER A 6 3.91 -14.26 16.12
CA SER A 6 3.12 -13.82 14.99
C SER A 6 4.02 -13.85 13.75
N LYS A 7 3.53 -14.47 12.68
CA LYS A 7 4.31 -14.65 11.44
C LYS A 7 4.56 -13.29 10.80
N GLU A 8 5.80 -13.01 10.45
CA GLU A 8 6.12 -11.82 9.66
C GLU A 8 5.37 -11.90 8.32
N ILE A 9 4.65 -10.84 7.97
CA ILE A 9 3.93 -10.75 6.70
C ILE A 9 4.91 -10.26 5.63
N PRO A 10 5.05 -10.94 4.49
CA PRO A 10 5.82 -10.44 3.38
C PRO A 10 5.15 -9.19 2.78
N LEU A 11 5.96 -8.19 2.45
CA LEU A 11 5.50 -6.91 1.88
C LEU A 11 4.72 -7.06 0.57
N SER A 12 4.88 -8.19 -0.11
CA SER A 12 4.12 -8.52 -1.32
C SER A 12 2.61 -8.64 -1.09
N ILE A 13 2.16 -8.86 0.16
CA ILE A 13 0.73 -9.01 0.51
C ILE A 13 0.06 -7.67 0.86
N LEU A 14 0.85 -6.63 1.19
CA LEU A 14 0.33 -5.29 1.52
C LEU A 14 -0.64 -4.69 0.49
N PRO A 15 -0.43 -4.80 -0.82
CA PRO A 15 -1.35 -4.26 -1.82
C PRO A 15 -2.67 -5.03 -1.88
N THR A 16 -2.67 -6.33 -1.57
CA THR A 16 -3.91 -7.11 -1.42
C THR A 16 -4.70 -6.62 -0.22
N ILE A 17 -4.03 -6.27 0.87
CA ILE A 17 -4.64 -5.68 2.08
C ILE A 17 -5.13 -4.26 1.80
N LEU A 18 -4.37 -3.48 1.05
CA LEU A 18 -4.75 -2.14 0.59
C LEU A 18 -5.68 -2.18 -0.63
N GLY A 19 -6.21 -3.36 -0.96
CA GLY A 19 -7.19 -3.60 -2.03
C GLY A 19 -8.37 -2.65 -2.00
N GLU A 20 -8.86 -2.37 -0.79
CA GLU A 20 -10.00 -1.49 -0.56
C GLU A 20 -9.68 0.00 -0.78
N ALA A 21 -8.40 0.37 -0.77
CA ALA A 21 -7.97 1.74 -1.09
C ALA A 21 -7.93 2.00 -2.62
N PHE A 22 -8.09 0.97 -3.45
CA PHE A 22 -8.12 1.14 -4.90
C PHE A 22 -9.44 1.81 -5.34
N PRO A 23 -9.39 2.94 -6.06
CA PRO A 23 -10.59 3.52 -6.63
C PRO A 23 -11.19 2.57 -7.68
N THR A 24 -12.51 2.40 -7.64
CA THR A 24 -13.24 1.47 -8.53
C THR A 24 -13.01 1.81 -10.01
N GLY A 25 -12.78 0.79 -10.83
CA GLY A 25 -12.56 0.93 -12.27
C GLY A 25 -11.13 1.37 -12.66
N TRP A 26 -10.18 1.33 -11.73
CA TRP A 26 -8.76 1.51 -12.01
C TRP A 26 -8.04 0.17 -12.06
N ILE A 27 -7.07 0.05 -12.97
CA ILE A 27 -6.22 -1.11 -13.17
C ILE A 27 -4.91 -0.87 -12.43
N HIS A 28 -4.50 -1.80 -11.57
CA HIS A 28 -3.19 -1.77 -10.93
C HIS A 28 -2.10 -2.07 -11.95
N LEU A 29 -1.13 -1.15 -12.11
CA LEU A 29 0.01 -1.33 -13.02
C LEU A 29 1.25 -1.83 -12.29
N SER A 30 1.62 -1.17 -11.21
CA SER A 30 2.84 -1.46 -10.47
C SER A 30 2.73 -0.96 -9.04
N GLN A 31 3.61 -1.49 -8.20
CA GLN A 31 3.76 -1.06 -6.82
C GLN A 31 5.23 -1.11 -6.42
N GLN A 32 5.58 -0.27 -5.46
CA GLN A 32 6.84 -0.28 -4.76
C GLN A 32 6.54 -0.18 -3.27
N CYS A 33 7.16 -1.05 -2.48
CA CYS A 33 6.98 -1.05 -1.05
C CYS A 33 8.33 -0.78 -0.39
N GLU A 34 8.33 0.16 0.56
CA GLU A 34 9.46 0.45 1.42
C GLU A 34 9.09 0.06 2.85
N LYS A 35 9.89 -0.81 3.47
CA LYS A 35 9.67 -1.29 4.83
C LYS A 35 10.66 -0.61 5.77
N MET A 36 10.13 0.09 6.78
CA MET A 36 10.93 0.66 7.85
C MET A 36 11.05 -0.33 9.03
N THR A 37 10.04 -1.16 9.26
CA THR A 37 10.03 -2.16 10.34
C THR A 37 9.30 -3.43 9.90
N SER A 38 9.67 -4.59 10.46
CA SER A 38 8.96 -5.86 10.21
C SER A 38 7.46 -5.75 10.53
N LEU A 39 6.65 -6.33 9.64
CA LEU A 39 5.19 -6.36 9.77
C LEU A 39 4.75 -7.75 10.22
N TYR A 40 3.81 -7.85 11.15
CA TYR A 40 3.42 -9.11 11.76
C TYR A 40 1.93 -9.37 11.53
N ALA A 41 1.57 -10.63 11.35
CA ALA A 41 0.19 -11.07 11.30
C ALA A 41 -0.56 -10.70 12.60
N ASP A 42 -1.89 -10.65 12.52
CA ASP A 42 -2.75 -10.37 13.69
C ASP A 42 -2.45 -9.04 14.39
N THR A 43 -1.72 -8.14 13.73
CA THR A 43 -1.38 -6.80 14.22
C THR A 43 -2.23 -5.78 13.48
N PHE A 44 -2.87 -4.89 14.23
CA PHE A 44 -3.63 -3.80 13.66
C PHE A 44 -2.69 -2.70 13.15
N TYR A 45 -2.79 -2.43 11.86
CA TYR A 45 -2.11 -1.31 11.20
C TYR A 45 -3.15 -0.33 10.70
N ASN A 46 -2.94 0.95 10.97
CA ASN A 46 -3.70 2.01 10.33
C ASN A 46 -3.04 2.32 8.99
N TRP A 47 -3.83 2.68 7.98
CA TRP A 47 -3.30 3.14 6.70
C TRP A 47 -3.90 4.49 6.35
N ALA A 48 -3.12 5.30 5.64
CA ALA A 48 -3.57 6.59 5.12
C ALA A 48 -2.90 6.87 3.78
N ILE A 49 -3.64 7.43 2.83
CA ILE A 49 -3.08 7.97 1.60
C ILE A 49 -2.40 9.28 1.98
N THR A 50 -1.08 9.33 1.87
CA THR A 50 -0.28 10.52 2.19
C THR A 50 -0.02 11.39 0.98
N ASP A 51 -0.02 10.81 -0.22
CA ASP A 51 0.16 11.54 -1.46
C ASP A 51 -0.64 10.92 -2.60
N LYS A 52 -1.06 11.78 -3.54
CA LYS A 52 -1.82 11.38 -4.73
C LYS A 52 -1.43 12.26 -5.91
N HIS A 53 -0.82 11.62 -6.90
CA HIS A 53 -0.43 12.27 -8.15
C HIS A 53 -1.23 11.70 -9.32
N LEU A 54 -1.90 12.57 -10.08
CA LEU A 54 -2.64 12.22 -11.28
C LEU A 54 -1.91 12.75 -12.51
N SER A 55 -1.74 11.90 -13.51
CA SER A 55 -1.17 12.28 -14.80
C SER A 55 -1.98 11.69 -15.95
N ILE A 56 -1.85 12.29 -17.13
CA ILE A 56 -2.48 11.78 -18.35
C ILE A 56 -1.36 11.39 -19.31
N THR A 57 -1.38 10.15 -19.78
CA THR A 57 -0.41 9.65 -20.76
C THR A 57 -0.68 10.26 -22.13
N SER A 58 0.32 10.22 -23.02
CA SER A 58 0.17 10.66 -24.42
C SER A 58 -0.94 9.95 -25.20
N LYS A 59 -1.42 8.80 -24.70
CA LYS A 59 -2.53 8.02 -25.28
C LYS A 59 -3.90 8.36 -24.66
N GLY A 60 -4.00 9.42 -23.86
CA GLY A 60 -5.25 9.83 -23.21
C GLY A 60 -5.66 9.00 -21.99
N LYS A 61 -4.86 8.01 -21.58
CA LYS A 61 -5.13 7.22 -20.36
C LYS A 61 -4.71 8.01 -19.13
N THR A 62 -5.54 7.97 -18.09
CA THR A 62 -5.24 8.56 -16.79
C THR A 62 -4.42 7.59 -15.97
N VAL A 63 -3.32 8.06 -15.37
CA VAL A 63 -2.48 7.33 -14.43
C VAL A 63 -2.57 8.01 -13.08
N CYS A 64 -2.75 7.24 -12.03
CA CYS A 64 -2.85 7.70 -10.65
C CYS A 64 -1.78 7.00 -9.83
N GLN A 65 -0.82 7.74 -9.32
CA GLN A 65 0.13 7.25 -8.33
C GLN A 65 -0.38 7.63 -6.94
N LEU A 66 -0.51 6.65 -6.06
CA LEU A 66 -0.90 6.85 -4.66
C LEU A 66 0.26 6.42 -3.77
N THR A 67 0.55 7.21 -2.76
CA THR A 67 1.46 6.83 -1.68
C THR A 67 0.62 6.57 -0.45
N VAL A 68 0.73 5.37 0.09
CA VAL A 68 0.00 4.91 1.28
C VAL A 68 1.01 4.63 2.38
N ALA A 69 0.86 5.29 3.51
CA ALA A 69 1.64 5.01 4.70
C ALA A 69 0.87 4.04 5.61
N LEU A 70 1.52 2.95 6.00
CA LEU A 70 1.07 2.08 7.07
C LEU A 70 1.71 2.53 8.38
N SER A 71 0.87 2.69 9.40
CA SER A 71 1.27 3.15 10.72
C SER A 71 0.83 2.22 11.82
N ARG A 72 1.68 2.04 12.82
CA ARG A 72 1.39 1.36 14.08
C ARG A 72 1.77 2.29 15.22
N ASN A 73 0.88 2.48 16.21
CA ASN A 73 1.14 3.36 17.35
C ASN A 73 1.61 4.78 16.95
N LYS A 74 1.01 5.34 15.88
CA LYS A 74 1.36 6.65 15.27
C LYS A 74 2.75 6.72 14.62
N GLN A 75 3.47 5.61 14.47
CA GLN A 75 4.73 5.54 13.72
C GLN A 75 4.50 4.86 12.38
N VAL A 76 5.06 5.44 11.31
CA VAL A 76 5.07 4.82 9.98
C VAL A 76 6.01 3.62 10.00
N VAL A 77 5.49 2.46 9.63
CA VAL A 77 6.22 1.18 9.62
C VAL A 77 6.50 0.67 8.21
N ALA A 78 5.69 1.09 7.23
CA ALA A 78 5.89 0.80 5.83
C ALA A 78 5.21 1.88 4.97
N THR A 79 5.74 2.09 3.77
CA THR A 79 5.16 2.96 2.75
C THR A 79 4.97 2.16 1.47
N VAL A 80 3.83 2.31 0.84
CA VAL A 80 3.48 1.64 -0.43
C VAL A 80 3.17 2.72 -1.45
N VAL A 81 3.97 2.78 -2.51
CA VAL A 81 3.67 3.58 -3.69
C VAL A 81 3.02 2.65 -4.71
N MET A 82 1.79 2.95 -5.11
CA MET A 82 1.03 2.18 -6.08
C MET A 82 0.73 3.06 -7.30
N THR A 83 0.87 2.48 -8.49
CA THR A 83 0.56 3.13 -9.75
C THR A 83 -0.64 2.43 -10.38
N LEU A 84 -1.68 3.21 -10.63
CA LEU A 84 -2.94 2.78 -11.18
C LEU A 84 -3.18 3.45 -12.54
N MET A 85 -3.97 2.83 -13.40
CA MET A 85 -4.37 3.40 -14.68
C MET A 85 -5.87 3.22 -14.92
N LYS A 86 -6.48 4.26 -15.48
CA LYS A 86 -7.85 4.25 -15.99
C LYS A 86 -7.83 4.78 -17.41
N GLY A 87 -8.44 4.06 -18.33
CA GLY A 87 -8.47 4.42 -19.75
C GLY A 87 -9.65 3.76 -20.44
#